data_AF-A0A174BPM5-F1
#
_entry.id   AF-A0A174BPM5-F1
#
_cell.length_a   1.000
_cell.length_b   1.000
_cell.length_c   1.000
_cell.angle_alpha   90.00
_cell.angle_beta   90.00
_cell.angle_gamma   90.00
#
_symmetry.space_group_name_H-M   'P 1'
#
loop_
_entity.id
_entity.type
_entity.pdbx_description
1 polymer ?
#
loop_
_entity_poly.entity_id
_entity_poly.type
_entity_poly.pdbx_seq_one_letter_code
_entity_poly.pdbx_strand_id
1 'polypeptide(L)'
;MRYDYRKIKTEKVEVKGIVCEFYDMRIDRATVPDGKYLYEVAGDDGSGAEPARVGKGVLVNFYGSLICNQPLLLKEKVMWLETGDFKYV
;
A
#
# COMPACT_ATOMS: atom_id res chain seq x y z
N MET A 1 15.57 4.21 0.76
CA MET A 1 16.04 2.82 0.60
C MET A 1 14.88 1.98 0.06
N ARG A 2 15.14 0.93 -0.74
CA ARG A 2 14.12 -0.04 -1.19
C ARG A 2 14.48 -1.43 -0.69
N TYR A 3 13.47 -2.21 -0.33
CA TYR A 3 13.63 -3.53 0.28
C TYR A 3 13.19 -4.64 -0.67
N ASP A 4 13.89 -5.76 -0.59
CA ASP A 4 13.55 -6.98 -1.32
C ASP A 4 12.33 -7.63 -0.68
N TYR A 5 11.22 -7.70 -1.43
CA TYR A 5 9.95 -8.28 -0.98
C TYR A 5 10.11 -9.69 -0.43
N ARG A 6 11.05 -10.48 -0.96
CA ARG A 6 11.28 -11.88 -0.57
C ARG A 6 11.97 -12.03 0.79
N LYS A 7 12.47 -10.93 1.37
CA LYS A 7 13.29 -10.93 2.59
C LYS A 7 12.64 -10.18 3.76
N ILE A 8 11.50 -9.54 3.54
CA ILE A 8 10.79 -8.77 4.56
C ILE A 8 9.64 -9.59 5.14
N LYS A 9 9.19 -9.19 6.34
CA LYS A 9 7.92 -9.64 6.90
C LYS A 9 6.90 -8.54 6.68
N THR A 10 5.78 -8.89 6.06
CA THR A 10 4.66 -8.00 5.83
C THR A 10 3.57 -8.27 6.85
N GLU A 11 2.76 -7.25 7.11
CA GLU A 11 1.53 -7.38 7.88
C GLU A 11 0.35 -7.64 6.95
N LYS A 12 -0.66 -8.37 7.40
CA LYS A 12 -1.89 -8.50 6.63
C LYS A 12 -2.79 -7.30 6.93
N VAL A 13 -3.36 -6.74 5.87
CA VAL A 13 -4.31 -5.66 5.97
C VAL A 13 -5.50 -5.92 5.06
N GLU A 14 -6.65 -5.39 5.42
CA GLU A 14 -7.82 -5.29 4.57
C GLU A 14 -7.95 -3.85 4.07
N VAL A 15 -8.00 -3.66 2.75
CA VAL A 15 -8.19 -2.36 2.09
C VAL A 15 -9.47 -2.40 1.26
N LYS A 16 -10.51 -1.67 1.69
CA LYS A 16 -11.86 -1.70 1.08
C LYS A 16 -12.42 -3.11 0.87
N GLY A 17 -12.25 -3.98 1.87
CA GLY A 17 -12.68 -5.38 1.81
C GLY A 17 -11.73 -6.32 1.04
N ILE A 18 -10.61 -5.80 0.51
CA ILE A 18 -9.62 -6.61 -0.20
C ILE A 18 -8.43 -6.88 0.73
N VAL A 19 -8.17 -8.15 1.01
CA VAL A 19 -6.99 -8.56 1.79
C VAL A 19 -5.71 -8.39 0.97
N CYS A 20 -4.76 -7.66 1.53
CA CYS A 20 -3.45 -7.35 0.98
C CYS A 20 -2.35 -7.51 2.05
N GLU A 21 -1.11 -7.38 1.62
CA GLU A 21 0.08 -7.34 2.46
C GLU A 21 0.59 -5.90 2.54
N PHE A 22 0.96 -5.45 3.73
CA PHE A 22 1.48 -4.12 4.00
C PHE A 22 2.91 -4.18 4.54
N TYR A 23 3.70 -3.18 4.16
CA TYR A 23 5.02 -2.94 4.71
C TYR A 23 5.27 -1.43 4.76
N ASP A 24 5.73 -0.93 5.90
CA ASP A 24 5.93 0.51 6.16
C ASP A 24 7.06 1.15 5.34
N MET A 25 7.91 0.34 4.69
CA MET A 25 9.00 0.83 3.83
C MET A 25 8.75 0.56 2.34
N ARG A 26 9.55 1.22 1.50
CA ARG A 26 9.47 1.05 0.04
C ARG A 26 10.00 -0.31 -0.40
N ILE A 27 9.25 -0.99 -1.26
CA ILE A 27 9.67 -2.27 -1.85
C ILE A 27 10.28 -2.05 -3.24
N ASP A 28 11.31 -2.85 -3.55
CA ASP A 28 11.84 -2.94 -4.91
C ASP A 28 10.85 -3.73 -5.78
N ARG A 29 10.24 -3.04 -6.74
CA ARG A 29 9.27 -3.62 -7.69
C ARG A 29 9.84 -4.82 -8.44
N ALA A 30 11.15 -4.86 -8.71
CA ALA A 30 11.79 -5.98 -9.39
C ALA A 30 11.80 -7.29 -8.57
N THR A 31 11.53 -7.20 -7.26
CA THR A 31 11.51 -8.35 -6.35
C THR A 31 10.10 -8.87 -6.08
N VAL A 32 9.07 -8.17 -6.57
CA VAL A 32 7.67 -8.58 -6.43
C VAL A 32 7.35 -9.63 -7.51
N PRO A 33 6.82 -10.81 -7.16
CA PRO A 33 6.48 -11.85 -8.13
C PRO A 33 5.40 -11.42 -9.13
N ASP A 34 5.42 -12.03 -10.31
CA ASP A 34 4.35 -11.91 -11.29
C ASP A 34 3.00 -12.31 -10.70
N GLY A 35 1.94 -11.63 -11.12
CA GLY A 35 0.59 -11.82 -10.60
C GLY A 35 0.29 -11.06 -9.29
N LYS A 36 1.30 -10.44 -8.66
CA LYS A 36 1.08 -9.50 -7.54
C LYS A 36 1.12 -8.05 -8.01
N TYR A 37 0.37 -7.21 -7.30
CA TYR A 37 0.20 -5.80 -7.64
C TYR A 37 0.75 -4.92 -6.52
N LEU A 38 1.82 -4.18 -6.81
CA LEU A 38 2.46 -3.23 -5.89
C LEU A 38 1.94 -1.81 -6.08
N TYR A 39 1.48 -1.23 -4.97
CA TYR A 39 1.04 0.15 -4.80
C TYR A 39 1.77 0.80 -3.62
N GLU A 40 1.61 2.11 -3.48
CA GLU A 40 2.02 2.86 -2.29
C GLU A 40 0.81 3.46 -1.57
N VAL A 41 0.89 3.54 -0.25
CA VAL A 41 -0.08 4.18 0.62
C VAL A 41 0.46 5.56 1.01
N ALA A 42 -0.39 6.58 0.97
CA ALA A 42 -0.11 7.89 1.54
C ALA A 42 -0.94 8.09 2.81
N GLY A 43 -0.33 8.67 3.82
CA GLY A 43 -1.00 9.11 5.04
C GLY A 43 -1.80 10.38 4.80
N ASP A 44 -2.59 10.77 5.79
CA ASP A 44 -3.31 12.05 5.82
C ASP A 44 -2.36 13.27 5.78
N ASP A 45 -2.92 14.44 5.48
CA ASP A 45 -2.15 15.70 5.40
C ASP A 45 -1.95 16.38 6.77
N GLY A 46 -2.58 15.88 7.83
CA GLY A 46 -2.52 16.46 9.17
C GLY A 46 -1.33 15.93 9.96
N SER A 47 -1.39 14.65 10.31
CA SER A 47 -0.36 13.95 11.08
C SER A 47 0.45 12.96 10.25
N GLY A 48 -0.09 12.52 9.11
CA GLY A 48 0.42 11.39 8.35
C GLY A 48 0.27 10.04 9.05
N ALA A 49 -0.43 9.98 10.19
CA ALA A 49 -0.55 8.79 11.01
C ALA A 49 -1.61 7.80 10.51
N GLU A 50 -2.58 8.27 9.72
CA GLU A 50 -3.65 7.45 9.17
C GLU A 50 -3.55 7.31 7.64
N PRO A 51 -3.74 6.10 7.09
CA PRO A 51 -3.84 5.89 5.64
C PRO A 51 -4.99 6.71 5.01
N ALA A 52 -4.67 7.56 4.04
CA ALA A 52 -5.66 8.41 3.36
C ALA A 52 -5.89 8.03 1.89
N ARG A 53 -4.88 7.47 1.22
CA ARG A 53 -5.02 7.03 -0.18
C ARG A 53 -4.02 5.97 -0.59
N VAL A 54 -4.40 5.16 -1.58
CA VAL A 54 -3.53 4.22 -2.29
C VAL A 54 -3.29 4.73 -3.71
N GLY A 55 -2.07 4.61 -4.21
CA GLY A 55 -1.72 5.04 -5.57
C GLY A 55 -0.44 4.42 -6.10
N LYS A 56 -0.01 4.91 -7.26
CA LYS A 56 1.31 4.61 -7.83
C LYS A 56 2.17 5.88 -7.83
N GLY A 57 3.42 5.77 -7.37
CA GLY A 57 4.36 6.88 -7.31
C GLY A 57 4.11 7.86 -6.15
N VAL A 58 3.58 7.40 -5.01
CA VAL A 58 3.42 8.25 -3.82
C VAL A 58 4.80 8.68 -3.30
N LEU A 59 5.04 9.99 -3.26
CA LEU A 59 6.27 10.63 -2.78
C LEU A 59 6.06 11.36 -1.45
N VAL A 60 5.06 12.24 -1.39
CA VAL A 60 4.70 13.02 -0.19
C VAL A 60 3.75 12.21 0.69
N ASN A 61 3.92 12.34 2.01
CA ASN A 61 3.18 11.60 3.03
C ASN A 61 3.21 10.08 2.82
N PHE A 62 4.35 9.54 2.36
CA PHE A 62 4.49 8.10 2.16
C PHE A 62 4.28 7.36 3.48
N TYR A 63 3.30 6.45 3.48
CA TYR A 63 2.92 5.64 4.63
C TYR A 63 3.46 4.21 4.53
N GLY A 64 3.50 3.65 3.32
CA GLY A 64 4.04 2.30 3.10
C GLY A 64 3.78 1.75 1.70
N SER A 65 4.21 0.51 1.51
CA SER A 65 3.96 -0.30 0.32
C SER A 65 2.80 -1.26 0.57
N LEU A 66 1.91 -1.38 -0.41
CA LEU A 66 0.77 -2.30 -0.38
C LEU A 66 0.86 -3.29 -1.54
N ILE A 67 0.82 -4.58 -1.22
CA ILE A 67 0.89 -5.67 -2.19
C ILE A 67 -0.41 -6.45 -2.16
N CYS A 68 -1.11 -6.51 -3.29
CA CYS A 68 -2.38 -7.22 -3.40
C CYS A 68 -2.26 -8.36 -4.43
N ASN A 69 -3.01 -9.44 -4.21
CA ASN A 69 -3.11 -10.56 -5.16
C ASN A 69 -4.07 -10.28 -6.32
N GLN A 70 -4.79 -9.16 -6.26
CA GLN A 70 -5.69 -8.68 -7.31
C GLN A 70 -5.49 -7.18 -7.53
N PRO A 71 -5.80 -6.64 -8.73
CA PRO A 71 -5.66 -5.22 -9.00
C PRO A 71 -6.69 -4.41 -8.19
N LEU A 72 -6.26 -3.25 -7.69
CA LEU A 72 -7.13 -2.27 -7.07
C LEU A 72 -7.67 -1.30 -8.15
N LEU A 73 -8.94 -0.93 -8.02
CA LEU A 73 -9.57 0.04 -8.91
C LEU A 73 -9.15 1.47 -8.52
N LEU A 74 -8.10 1.98 -9.16
CA LEU A 74 -7.64 3.36 -9.00
C LEU A 74 -8.42 4.28 -9.96
N LYS A 75 -9.12 5.29 -9.44
CA LYS A 75 -9.68 6.38 -10.26
C LYS A 75 -8.64 7.49 -10.37
N GLU A 76 -8.30 7.89 -11.60
CA GLU A 76 -7.26 8.92 -11.83
C GLU A 76 -5.91 8.60 -11.14
N LYS A 77 -5.54 7.32 -11.12
CA LYS A 77 -4.31 6.78 -10.47
C LYS A 77 -4.32 6.77 -8.94
N VAL A 78 -5.44 7.11 -8.31
CA VAL A 78 -5.58 7.14 -6.85
C VAL A 78 -6.85 6.40 -6.40
N MET A 79 -6.80 5.80 -5.22
CA MET A 79 -7.96 5.31 -4.49
C MET A 79 -7.96 5.99 -3.12
N TRP A 80 -8.95 6.85 -2.88
CA TRP A 80 -9.12 7.49 -1.57
C TRP A 80 -9.68 6.48 -0.57
N LEU A 81 -9.22 6.62 0.68
CA LEU A 81 -9.62 5.81 1.81
C LEU A 81 -10.39 6.69 2.81
N GLU A 82 -11.51 6.18 3.29
CA GLU A 82 -12.26 6.73 4.41
C GLU A 82 -11.86 6.02 5.71
N THR A 83 -12.31 6.54 6.84
CA THR A 83 -12.07 5.92 8.14
C THR A 83 -12.57 4.48 8.15
N GLY A 84 -11.66 3.55 8.44
CA GLY A 84 -11.96 2.12 8.45
C GLY A 84 -11.84 1.42 7.10
N ASP A 85 -11.47 2.11 6.02
CA ASP A 85 -11.17 1.42 4.74
C ASP A 85 -9.85 0.67 4.79
N PHE A 86 -8.95 0.98 5.73
CA PHE A 86 -7.68 0.31 5.94
C PHE A 86 -7.64 -0.29 7.35
N LYS A 87 -7.48 -1.61 7.48
CA LYS A 87 -7.46 -2.31 8.77
C LYS A 87 -6.37 -3.36 8.81
N TYR A 88 -5.67 -3.48 9.93
CA TYR A 88 -4.78 -4.62 10.19
C TYR A 88 -5.62 -5.85 10.57
N VAL A 89 -5.25 -7.04 10.06
CA VAL A 89 -6.00 -8.31 10.24
C VAL A 89 -5.12 -9.49 10.63
#